data_AF-A0AAN4TLP3-F1
#
_entry.id   AF-A0AAN4TLP3-F1
#
_cell.length_a   1.000
_cell.length_b   1.000
_cell.length_c   1.000
_cell.angle_alpha   90.00
_cell.angle_beta   90.00
_cell.angle_gamma   90.00
#
_symmetry.space_group_name_H-M   'P 1'
#
loop_
_entity.id
_entity.type
_entity.pdbx_description
1 polymer ?
#
loop_
_entity_poly.entity_id
_entity_poly.type
_entity_poly.pdbx_seq_one_letter_code
_entity_poly.pdbx_strand_id
1 'polypeptide(L)'
;MVTESDYDGFLANYPLFATYLSNLLITKTAVLIGYSLDDPDFRQMWHVVSQRLGRMRRMAYTIVVGAKPSDVARFERRGVKVINLPGTRERYGAVLADAFAELRELVMEKVISVSKVTEEKPLRELSLPRSAATRLCFFSVQLDLLPFYRERVFPAVEAIGLVPVTADDVVAPGDNISAKIEALIDRSAVMVIELSSSWTFAELRMALARKSKDSKPFELILVVKDYQQIPADAAELQVLHRQESWLGDSDEFVDQLVQSLRRIAPEGEHSRGSEARRLLEAKEYRAAVIAAMTHLEAMLRERMQKSAWSDVRRPMSLRHLVDQAAEQGLIPISSKPEITNWAHIRNDVVHTQAEVTPKKAKAIVTGVERIIQERE
;
A
#
# COMPACT_ATOMS: atom_id res chain seq x y z
N MET A 1 -32.77 16.46 -22.07
CA MET A 1 -31.98 16.96 -23.20
C MET A 1 -31.49 18.33 -22.78
N VAL A 2 -30.18 18.53 -22.64
CA VAL A 2 -29.59 19.80 -22.17
C VAL A 2 -29.53 20.75 -23.35
N THR A 3 -30.03 21.98 -23.21
CA THR A 3 -30.04 23.00 -24.28
C THR A 3 -28.94 24.04 -24.08
N GLU A 4 -28.61 24.81 -25.11
CA GLU A 4 -27.61 25.91 -25.04
C GLU A 4 -27.98 26.96 -23.98
N SER A 5 -29.28 27.18 -23.75
CA SER A 5 -29.77 28.05 -22.66
C SER A 5 -29.47 27.51 -21.26
N ASP A 6 -29.39 26.18 -21.09
CA ASP A 6 -29.04 25.56 -19.81
C ASP A 6 -27.55 25.81 -19.48
N TYR A 7 -26.69 25.81 -20.51
CA TYR A 7 -25.26 26.16 -20.41
C TYR A 7 -25.06 27.65 -20.09
N ASP A 8 -25.74 28.55 -20.83
CA ASP A 8 -25.62 29.99 -20.60
C ASP A 8 -26.19 30.46 -19.26
N GLY A 9 -27.19 29.74 -18.75
CA GLY A 9 -27.78 30.00 -17.44
C GLY A 9 -27.02 29.41 -16.26
N PHE A 10 -26.02 28.54 -16.47
CA PHE A 10 -25.41 27.75 -15.39
C PHE A 10 -24.86 28.61 -14.24
N LEU A 11 -24.15 29.68 -14.56
CA LEU A 11 -23.57 30.59 -13.55
C LEU A 11 -24.65 31.35 -12.75
N ALA A 12 -25.79 31.64 -13.37
CA ALA A 12 -26.90 32.34 -12.73
C ALA A 12 -27.79 31.39 -11.92
N ASN A 13 -27.98 30.16 -12.41
CA ASN A 13 -28.82 29.13 -11.81
C ASN A 13 -28.10 28.40 -10.66
N TYR A 14 -26.76 28.32 -10.70
CA TYR A 14 -25.94 27.61 -9.71
C TYR A 14 -24.77 28.46 -9.15
N PRO A 15 -25.05 29.63 -8.56
CA PRO A 15 -24.01 30.60 -8.16
C PRO A 15 -23.08 30.08 -7.05
N LEU A 16 -23.58 29.21 -6.17
CA LEU A 16 -22.77 28.58 -5.11
C LEU A 16 -21.75 27.60 -5.68
N PHE A 17 -22.16 26.75 -6.63
CA PHE A 17 -21.26 25.83 -7.32
C PHE A 17 -20.21 26.59 -8.13
N ALA A 18 -20.62 27.63 -8.86
CA ALA A 18 -19.71 28.48 -9.61
C ALA A 18 -18.65 29.15 -8.71
N THR A 19 -19.07 29.63 -7.54
CA THR A 19 -18.18 30.25 -6.55
C THR A 19 -17.22 29.22 -5.95
N TYR A 20 -17.71 28.03 -5.59
CA TYR A 20 -16.89 26.95 -5.07
C TYR A 20 -15.84 26.48 -6.08
N LEU A 21 -16.25 26.21 -7.32
CA LEU A 21 -15.33 25.78 -8.37
C LEU A 21 -14.33 26.88 -8.71
N SER A 22 -14.77 28.14 -8.80
CA SER A 22 -13.86 29.28 -8.99
C SER A 22 -12.81 29.33 -7.89
N ASN A 23 -13.21 29.13 -6.62
CA ASN A 23 -12.27 29.06 -5.50
C ASN A 23 -11.28 27.89 -5.64
N LEU A 24 -11.73 26.71 -6.09
CA LEU A 24 -10.82 25.59 -6.37
C LEU A 24 -9.82 25.93 -7.47
N LEU A 25 -10.24 26.57 -8.56
CA LEU A 25 -9.36 26.97 -9.67
C LEU A 25 -8.40 28.11 -9.28
N ILE A 26 -8.77 28.94 -8.29
CA ILE A 26 -7.89 29.96 -7.70
C ILE A 26 -6.82 29.31 -6.81
N THR A 27 -7.24 28.36 -5.96
CA THR A 27 -6.39 27.82 -4.88
C THR A 27 -5.58 26.59 -5.30
N LYS A 28 -6.04 25.82 -6.28
CA LYS A 28 -5.43 24.56 -6.74
C LYS A 28 -5.04 24.64 -8.21
N THR A 29 -4.06 23.82 -8.60
CA THR A 29 -3.68 23.65 -10.01
C THR A 29 -4.69 22.72 -10.68
N ALA A 30 -5.35 23.19 -11.74
CA ALA A 30 -6.32 22.39 -12.47
C ALA A 30 -5.64 21.51 -13.52
N VAL A 31 -6.06 20.23 -13.60
CA VAL A 31 -5.70 19.29 -14.66
C VAL A 31 -6.99 18.79 -15.30
N LEU A 32 -7.17 19.08 -16.58
CA LEU A 32 -8.37 18.79 -17.35
C LEU A 32 -8.14 17.53 -18.19
N ILE A 33 -9.07 16.59 -18.15
CA ILE A 33 -8.99 15.30 -18.85
C ILE A 33 -10.28 15.13 -19.65
N GLY A 34 -10.16 14.83 -20.95
CA GLY A 34 -11.33 14.63 -21.81
C GLY A 34 -12.15 15.89 -22.11
N TYR A 35 -11.64 17.08 -21.77
CA TYR A 35 -12.34 18.34 -21.96
C TYR A 35 -12.12 18.91 -23.36
N SER A 36 -13.21 19.32 -24.02
CA SER A 36 -13.15 20.07 -25.26
C SER A 36 -13.04 21.57 -24.99
N LEU A 37 -12.26 22.30 -25.78
CA LEU A 37 -12.23 23.78 -25.77
C LEU A 37 -13.56 24.41 -26.17
N ASP A 38 -14.43 23.61 -26.79
CA ASP A 38 -15.73 24.04 -27.28
C ASP A 38 -16.82 23.88 -26.22
N ASP A 39 -16.51 23.26 -25.07
CA ASP A 39 -17.39 23.20 -23.91
C ASP A 39 -17.74 24.62 -23.41
N PRO A 40 -19.02 25.03 -23.47
CA PRO A 40 -19.46 26.36 -23.05
C PRO A 40 -19.30 26.62 -21.55
N ASP A 41 -19.57 25.63 -20.70
CA ASP A 41 -19.48 25.75 -19.23
C ASP A 41 -18.05 26.04 -18.82
N PHE A 42 -17.10 25.30 -19.41
CA PHE A 42 -15.68 25.54 -19.16
C PHE A 42 -15.31 26.98 -19.47
N ARG A 43 -15.76 27.45 -20.63
CA ARG A 43 -15.38 28.76 -21.16
C ARG A 43 -15.88 29.86 -20.24
N GLN A 44 -17.12 29.74 -19.77
CA GLN A 44 -17.73 30.71 -18.87
C GLN A 44 -17.06 30.70 -17.50
N MET A 45 -16.85 29.53 -16.90
CA MET A 45 -16.18 29.43 -15.59
C MET A 45 -14.73 29.90 -15.66
N TRP A 46 -13.98 29.50 -16.70
CA TRP A 46 -12.60 29.93 -16.91
C TRP A 46 -12.50 31.43 -17.20
N HIS A 47 -13.50 32.01 -17.86
CA HIS A 47 -13.59 33.45 -18.07
C HIS A 47 -13.80 34.20 -16.75
N VAL A 48 -14.71 33.74 -15.88
CA VAL A 48 -14.93 34.33 -14.54
C VAL A 48 -13.65 34.31 -13.71
N VAL A 49 -12.94 33.17 -13.68
CA VAL A 49 -11.65 33.05 -12.97
C VAL A 49 -10.61 33.99 -13.58
N SER A 50 -10.56 34.10 -14.92
CA SER A 50 -9.61 34.97 -15.62
C SER A 50 -9.90 36.46 -15.42
N GLN A 51 -11.17 36.86 -15.36
CA GLN A 51 -11.56 38.25 -15.07
C GLN A 51 -11.18 38.66 -13.64
N ARG A 52 -11.33 37.75 -12.67
CA ARG A 52 -11.04 38.04 -11.26
C ARG A 52 -9.55 38.02 -10.92
N LEU A 53 -8.77 37.16 -11.55
CA LEU A 53 -7.34 36.98 -11.23
C LEU A 53 -6.37 37.58 -12.27
N GLY A 54 -6.83 37.89 -13.48
CA GLY A 54 -6.00 38.40 -14.57
C GLY A 54 -4.77 37.52 -14.82
N ARG A 55 -3.58 38.12 -14.74
CA ARG A 55 -2.29 37.45 -14.94
C ARG A 55 -1.77 36.68 -13.71
N MET A 56 -2.37 36.87 -12.54
CA MET A 56 -1.99 36.15 -11.31
C MET A 56 -2.66 34.79 -11.19
N ARG A 57 -3.40 34.35 -12.21
CA ARG A 57 -4.00 33.02 -12.24
C ARG A 57 -2.94 31.93 -12.25
N ARG A 58 -3.19 30.85 -11.51
CA ARG A 58 -2.39 29.63 -11.58
C ARG A 58 -2.51 29.02 -12.99
N MET A 59 -1.43 28.41 -13.45
CA MET A 59 -1.43 27.68 -14.72
C MET A 59 -2.38 26.47 -14.62
N ALA A 60 -3.26 26.30 -15.59
CA ALA A 60 -4.03 25.06 -15.74
C ALA A 60 -3.38 24.17 -16.81
N TYR A 61 -3.66 22.88 -16.72
CA TYR A 61 -3.16 21.88 -17.66
C TYR A 61 -4.33 21.13 -18.29
N THR A 62 -4.15 20.67 -19.52
CA THR A 62 -5.07 19.75 -20.18
C THR A 62 -4.29 18.58 -20.76
N ILE A 63 -4.85 17.38 -20.68
CA ILE A 63 -4.28 16.17 -21.28
C ILE A 63 -5.04 15.89 -22.58
N VAL A 64 -4.32 15.88 -23.69
CA VAL A 64 -4.89 15.66 -25.04
C VAL A 64 -4.04 14.64 -25.77
N VAL A 65 -4.65 13.78 -26.59
CA VAL A 65 -3.95 12.79 -27.42
C VAL A 65 -3.85 13.31 -28.85
N GLY A 66 -2.65 13.34 -29.42
CA GLY A 66 -2.43 13.69 -30.82
C GLY A 66 -2.89 15.12 -31.19
N ALA A 67 -2.73 16.09 -30.28
CA ALA A 67 -3.10 17.48 -30.52
C ALA A 67 -2.26 18.09 -31.65
N LYS A 68 -2.92 18.78 -32.59
CA LYS A 68 -2.24 19.55 -33.64
C LYS A 68 -1.63 20.82 -33.04
N PRO A 69 -0.55 21.39 -33.61
CA PRO A 69 0.04 22.64 -33.13
C PRO A 69 -0.97 23.80 -33.03
N SER A 70 -1.96 23.85 -33.92
CA SER A 70 -3.05 24.84 -33.88
C SER A 70 -3.91 24.72 -32.63
N ASP A 71 -4.19 23.50 -32.18
CA ASP A 71 -5.01 23.22 -31.00
C ASP A 71 -4.23 23.56 -29.73
N VAL A 72 -2.93 23.22 -29.70
CA VAL A 72 -2.01 23.58 -28.62
C VAL A 72 -1.96 25.10 -28.43
N ALA A 73 -1.74 25.85 -29.51
CA ALA A 73 -1.73 27.31 -29.47
C ALA A 73 -3.06 27.91 -28.99
N ARG A 74 -4.20 27.27 -29.30
CA ARG A 74 -5.53 27.72 -28.85
C ARG A 74 -5.70 27.57 -27.33
N PHE A 75 -5.22 26.47 -26.74
CA PHE A 75 -5.21 26.27 -25.29
C PHE A 75 -4.25 27.26 -24.58
N GLU A 76 -3.04 27.43 -25.12
CA GLU A 76 -2.01 28.28 -24.50
C GLU A 76 -2.42 29.76 -24.46
N ARG A 77 -3.08 30.27 -25.53
CA ARG A 77 -3.66 31.63 -25.53
C ARG A 77 -4.66 31.85 -24.40
N ARG A 78 -5.34 30.79 -23.94
CA ARG A 78 -6.28 30.83 -22.82
C ARG A 78 -5.61 30.59 -21.47
N GLY A 79 -4.29 30.42 -21.41
CA GLY A 79 -3.52 30.14 -20.20
C GLY A 79 -3.65 28.70 -19.70
N VAL A 80 -3.96 27.77 -20.60
CA VAL A 80 -3.99 26.34 -20.32
C VAL A 80 -2.84 25.68 -21.08
N LYS A 81 -1.94 25.01 -20.37
CA LYS A 81 -0.81 24.28 -20.97
C LYS A 81 -1.27 22.90 -21.41
N VAL A 82 -0.89 22.50 -22.62
CA VAL A 82 -1.25 21.17 -23.16
C VAL A 82 -0.16 20.15 -22.83
N ILE A 83 -0.57 19.05 -22.21
CA ILE A 83 0.20 17.81 -22.11
C ILE A 83 -0.29 16.93 -23.26
N ASN A 84 0.48 16.92 -24.35
CA ASN A 84 0.13 16.18 -25.55
C ASN A 84 0.70 14.76 -25.50
N LEU A 85 -0.17 13.77 -25.35
CA LEU A 85 0.21 12.36 -25.37
C LEU A 85 0.35 11.88 -26.83
N PRO A 86 1.37 11.05 -27.12
CA PRO A 86 1.54 10.46 -28.43
C PRO A 86 0.40 9.48 -28.74
N GLY A 87 -0.12 9.51 -29.96
CA GLY A 87 -1.21 8.62 -30.38
C GLY A 87 -2.13 9.27 -31.41
N THR A 88 -3.22 8.58 -31.74
CA THR A 88 -4.24 9.07 -32.68
C THR A 88 -5.57 9.28 -31.98
N ARG A 89 -6.44 10.13 -32.56
CA ARG A 89 -7.74 10.47 -31.96
C ARG A 89 -8.70 9.27 -31.94
N GLU A 90 -8.54 8.33 -32.86
CA GLU A 90 -9.36 7.11 -32.93
C GLU A 90 -9.09 6.18 -31.74
N ARG A 91 -7.87 6.24 -31.18
CA ARG A 91 -7.47 5.47 -29.98
C ARG A 91 -7.43 6.33 -28.72
N TYR A 92 -8.09 7.49 -28.70
CA TYR A 92 -8.00 8.46 -27.61
C TYR A 92 -8.25 7.84 -26.22
N GLY A 93 -9.33 7.06 -26.09
CA GLY A 93 -9.65 6.39 -24.83
C GLY A 93 -8.61 5.36 -24.39
N ALA A 94 -8.07 4.58 -25.34
CA ALA A 94 -7.03 3.59 -25.04
C ALA A 94 -5.72 4.27 -24.61
N VAL A 95 -5.29 5.33 -25.30
CA VAL A 95 -4.06 6.07 -24.94
C VAL A 95 -4.19 6.71 -23.57
N LEU A 96 -5.36 7.25 -23.21
CA LEU A 96 -5.60 7.74 -21.85
C LEU A 96 -5.59 6.63 -20.82
N ALA A 97 -6.18 5.47 -21.13
CA ALA A 97 -6.16 4.32 -20.23
C ALA A 97 -4.73 3.85 -19.97
N ASP A 98 -3.91 3.72 -21.02
CA ASP A 98 -2.50 3.34 -20.92
C ASP A 98 -1.71 4.38 -20.10
N ALA A 99 -1.88 5.67 -20.40
CA ALA A 99 -1.20 6.75 -19.67
C ALA A 99 -1.60 6.82 -18.18
N PHE A 100 -2.87 6.58 -17.85
CA PHE A 100 -3.30 6.52 -16.45
C PHE A 100 -2.88 5.24 -15.74
N ALA A 101 -2.77 4.13 -16.46
CA ALA A 101 -2.16 2.92 -15.93
C ALA A 101 -0.68 3.20 -15.58
N GLU A 102 0.09 3.78 -16.50
CA GLU A 102 1.49 4.17 -16.23
C GLU A 102 1.61 5.18 -15.08
N LEU A 103 0.76 6.20 -15.04
CA LEU A 103 0.75 7.19 -13.95
C LEU A 103 0.43 6.53 -12.61
N ARG A 104 -0.54 5.61 -12.60
CA ARG A 104 -0.87 4.83 -11.41
C ARG A 104 0.33 4.02 -10.95
N GLU A 105 1.02 3.31 -11.84
CA GLU A 105 2.22 2.54 -11.52
C GLU A 105 3.32 3.43 -10.92
N LEU A 106 3.56 4.60 -11.53
CA LEU A 106 4.52 5.59 -11.03
C LEU A 106 4.13 6.12 -9.63
N VAL A 107 2.85 6.38 -9.41
CA VAL A 107 2.33 6.83 -8.10
C VAL A 107 2.47 5.72 -7.07
N MET A 108 2.11 4.48 -7.40
CA MET A 108 2.24 3.33 -6.49
C MET A 108 3.68 3.09 -6.07
N GLU A 109 4.65 3.22 -6.99
CA GLU A 109 6.08 3.11 -6.68
C GLU A 109 6.56 4.22 -5.73
N LYS A 110 6.08 5.46 -5.93
CA LYS A 110 6.53 6.63 -5.16
C LYS A 110 5.80 6.83 -3.84
N VAL A 111 4.53 6.44 -3.73
CA VAL A 111 3.69 6.69 -2.55
C VAL A 111 4.26 6.04 -1.30
N ILE A 112 4.83 4.84 -1.43
CA ILE A 112 5.39 4.11 -0.29
C ILE A 112 6.76 4.68 0.12
N SER A 113 7.61 5.08 -0.85
CA SER A 113 8.96 5.58 -0.57
C SER A 113 9.01 6.94 0.15
N VAL A 114 7.91 7.71 0.12
CA VAL A 114 7.79 9.02 0.80
C VAL A 114 7.02 8.91 2.12
N SER A 115 6.45 7.75 2.43
CA SER A 115 5.66 7.54 3.65
C SER A 115 6.56 7.39 4.87
N LYS A 116 6.30 8.19 5.91
CA LYS A 116 6.91 7.98 7.24
C LYS A 116 6.19 6.82 7.92
N VAL A 117 6.58 5.60 7.59
CA VAL A 117 6.09 4.42 8.31
C VAL A 117 6.72 4.44 9.70
N THR A 118 5.88 4.50 10.74
CA THR A 118 6.34 4.60 12.13
C THR A 118 6.83 3.27 12.68
N GLU A 119 6.36 2.15 12.11
CA GLU A 119 6.66 0.80 12.56
C GLU A 119 7.73 0.11 11.67
N GLU A 120 8.72 -0.53 12.30
CA GLU A 120 9.87 -1.15 11.60
C GLU A 120 9.46 -2.33 10.71
N LYS A 121 8.56 -3.20 11.18
CA LYS A 121 8.16 -4.42 10.45
C LYS A 121 7.38 -4.10 9.17
N PRO A 122 6.34 -3.23 9.18
CA PRO A 122 5.66 -2.83 7.95
C PRO A 122 6.60 -2.10 6.99
N LEU A 123 7.48 -1.22 7.50
CA LEU A 123 8.45 -0.52 6.66
C LEU A 123 9.36 -1.51 5.90
N ARG A 124 9.81 -2.57 6.58
CA ARG A 124 10.64 -3.63 5.97
C ARG A 124 9.93 -4.31 4.80
N GLU A 125 8.69 -4.73 4.97
CA GLU A 125 7.93 -5.42 3.92
C GLU A 125 7.55 -4.48 2.77
N LEU A 126 7.24 -3.22 3.09
CA LEU A 126 6.96 -2.17 2.12
C LEU A 126 8.21 -1.78 1.29
N SER A 127 9.40 -1.98 1.86
CA SER A 127 10.69 -1.73 1.18
C SER A 127 11.07 -2.81 0.16
N LEU A 128 10.43 -3.98 0.19
CA LEU A 128 10.66 -5.03 -0.80
C LEU A 128 10.11 -4.61 -2.18
N PRO A 129 10.56 -5.19 -3.32
CA PRO A 129 9.95 -4.93 -4.61
C PRO A 129 8.56 -5.55 -4.69
N ARG A 130 7.69 -5.04 -5.58
CA ARG A 130 6.32 -5.59 -5.75
C ARG A 130 6.32 -7.04 -6.18
N SER A 131 7.36 -7.50 -6.85
CA SER A 131 7.53 -8.90 -7.26
C SER A 131 7.92 -9.84 -6.10
N ALA A 132 8.25 -9.30 -4.92
CA ALA A 132 8.58 -10.10 -3.75
C ALA A 132 7.33 -10.71 -3.11
N ALA A 133 7.52 -11.87 -2.48
CA ALA A 133 6.55 -12.37 -1.52
C ALA A 133 6.45 -11.39 -0.34
N THR A 134 5.23 -11.06 0.06
CA THR A 134 4.94 -10.10 1.14
C THR A 134 4.30 -10.82 2.31
N ARG A 135 4.58 -10.34 3.52
CA ARG A 135 3.91 -10.82 4.73
C ARG A 135 2.91 -9.81 5.27
N LEU A 136 2.69 -8.71 4.56
CA LEU A 136 1.75 -7.68 4.99
C LEU A 136 0.33 -8.23 5.04
N CYS A 137 -0.29 -8.03 6.20
CA CYS A 137 -1.70 -8.27 6.46
C CYS A 137 -2.33 -6.90 6.72
N PHE A 138 -3.02 -6.35 5.73
CA PHE A 138 -3.63 -5.02 5.85
C PHE A 138 -4.94 -5.11 6.63
N PHE A 139 -5.04 -4.37 7.73
CA PHE A 139 -6.23 -4.24 8.55
C PHE A 139 -6.93 -2.91 8.24
N SER A 140 -8.12 -3.02 7.66
CA SER A 140 -9.06 -1.91 7.48
C SER A 140 -10.10 -1.98 8.60
N VAL A 141 -9.88 -1.21 9.65
CA VAL A 141 -10.71 -1.19 10.87
C VAL A 141 -11.00 0.25 11.26
N GLN A 142 -12.14 0.48 11.92
CA GLN A 142 -12.45 1.79 12.48
C GLN A 142 -11.47 2.15 13.61
N LEU A 143 -11.11 3.44 13.72
CA LEU A 143 -10.14 3.95 14.69
C LEU A 143 -10.44 3.54 16.14
N ASP A 144 -11.72 3.52 16.54
CA ASP A 144 -12.13 3.16 17.90
C ASP A 144 -11.86 1.68 18.24
N LEU A 145 -11.75 0.83 17.22
CA LEU A 145 -11.49 -0.61 17.37
C LEU A 145 -10.00 -0.93 17.28
N LEU A 146 -9.19 0.01 16.79
CA LEU A 146 -7.75 -0.18 16.60
C LEU A 146 -7.01 -0.58 17.88
N PRO A 147 -7.33 -0.05 19.09
CA PRO A 147 -6.68 -0.49 20.33
C PRO A 147 -6.86 -1.99 20.59
N PHE A 148 -8.08 -2.51 20.41
CA PHE A 148 -8.36 -3.94 20.56
C PHE A 148 -7.55 -4.79 19.58
N TYR A 149 -7.52 -4.40 18.31
CA TYR A 149 -6.73 -5.10 17.30
C TYR A 149 -5.24 -5.08 17.63
N ARG A 150 -4.69 -3.95 18.06
CA ARG A 150 -3.28 -3.82 18.44
C ARG A 150 -2.92 -4.66 19.67
N GLU A 151 -3.81 -4.76 20.65
CA GLU A 151 -3.54 -5.47 21.90
C GLU A 151 -3.77 -6.99 21.79
N ARG A 152 -4.79 -7.43 21.04
CA ARG A 152 -5.24 -8.83 21.03
C ARG A 152 -4.99 -9.55 19.71
N VAL A 153 -5.23 -8.89 18.58
CA VAL A 153 -5.17 -9.53 17.25
C VAL A 153 -3.75 -9.49 16.70
N PHE A 154 -3.12 -8.32 16.68
CA PHE A 154 -1.83 -8.09 16.02
C PHE A 154 -0.72 -8.99 16.57
N PRO A 155 -0.56 -9.18 17.90
CA PRO A 155 0.44 -10.10 18.43
C PRO A 155 0.26 -11.55 17.93
N ALA A 156 -0.99 -12.01 17.82
CA ALA A 156 -1.29 -13.36 17.34
C ALA A 156 -1.05 -13.52 15.83
N VAL A 157 -1.34 -12.46 15.05
CA VAL A 157 -1.01 -12.38 13.61
C VAL A 157 0.50 -12.36 13.39
N GLU A 158 1.24 -11.63 14.21
CA GLU A 158 2.70 -11.63 14.17
C GLU A 158 3.30 -12.99 14.54
N ALA A 159 2.70 -13.71 15.48
CA ALA A 159 3.15 -15.03 15.91
C ALA A 159 3.09 -16.06 14.78
N ILE A 160 2.17 -15.92 13.82
CA ILE A 160 2.06 -16.79 12.63
C ILE A 160 2.90 -16.29 11.45
N GLY A 161 3.73 -15.26 11.65
CA GLY A 161 4.72 -14.79 10.67
C GLY A 161 4.23 -13.71 9.71
N LEU A 162 2.97 -13.27 9.82
CA LEU A 162 2.43 -12.11 9.09
C LEU A 162 2.82 -10.80 9.79
N VAL A 163 2.69 -9.69 9.08
CA VAL A 163 2.99 -8.34 9.56
C VAL A 163 1.72 -7.51 9.45
N PRO A 164 1.00 -7.26 10.56
CA PRO A 164 -0.18 -6.42 10.54
C PRO A 164 0.20 -4.98 10.22
N VAL A 165 -0.61 -4.32 9.38
CA VAL A 165 -0.45 -2.90 9.04
C VAL A 165 -1.81 -2.24 8.91
N THR A 166 -1.93 -0.97 9.30
CA THR A 166 -3.13 -0.15 9.14
C THR A 166 -2.83 1.10 8.32
N ALA A 167 -3.87 1.79 7.85
CA ALA A 167 -3.70 3.04 7.13
C ALA A 167 -3.00 4.10 8.01
N ASP A 168 -3.31 4.14 9.30
CA ASP A 168 -2.69 5.05 10.29
C ASP A 168 -1.17 4.87 10.44
N ASP A 169 -0.66 3.66 10.16
CA ASP A 169 0.80 3.40 10.23
C ASP A 169 1.57 4.04 9.06
N VAL A 170 0.88 4.46 8.00
CA VAL A 170 1.49 4.85 6.71
C VAL A 170 1.03 6.22 6.22
N VAL A 171 -0.18 6.65 6.57
CA VAL A 171 -0.78 7.91 6.14
C VAL A 171 -0.35 9.06 7.08
N ALA A 172 0.23 10.11 6.52
CA ALA A 172 0.56 11.34 7.23
C ALA A 172 -0.36 12.50 6.77
N PRO A 173 -0.50 13.57 7.57
CA PRO A 173 -1.29 14.74 7.19
C PRO A 173 -0.83 15.35 5.87
N GLY A 174 -1.77 15.56 4.94
CA GLY A 174 -1.50 16.11 3.61
C GLY A 174 -1.22 15.07 2.52
N ASP A 175 -1.17 13.78 2.87
CA ASP A 175 -1.02 12.71 1.89
C ASP A 175 -2.31 12.43 1.11
N ASN A 176 -2.13 11.82 -0.07
CA ASN A 176 -3.23 11.23 -0.80
C ASN A 176 -3.60 9.86 -0.19
N ILE A 177 -4.57 9.87 0.72
CA ILE A 177 -5.03 8.72 1.50
C ILE A 177 -5.46 7.56 0.59
N SER A 178 -6.26 7.82 -0.44
CA SER A 178 -6.77 6.78 -1.34
C SER A 178 -5.65 6.07 -2.09
N ALA A 179 -4.65 6.80 -2.58
CA ALA A 179 -3.49 6.20 -3.23
C ALA A 179 -2.66 5.33 -2.27
N LYS A 180 -2.56 5.73 -0.99
CA LYS A 180 -1.87 4.93 0.04
C LYS A 180 -2.60 3.65 0.38
N ILE A 181 -3.93 3.72 0.54
CA ILE A 181 -4.75 2.53 0.76
C ILE A 181 -4.62 1.58 -0.43
N GLU A 182 -4.72 2.09 -1.65
CA GLU A 182 -4.55 1.27 -2.85
C GLU A 182 -3.17 0.59 -2.91
N ALA A 183 -2.12 1.32 -2.54
CA ALA A 183 -0.77 0.78 -2.44
C ALA A 183 -0.65 -0.26 -1.32
N LEU A 184 -1.32 -0.09 -0.19
CA LEU A 184 -1.33 -1.11 0.88
C LEU A 184 -2.05 -2.39 0.45
N ILE A 185 -3.19 -2.25 -0.21
CA ILE A 185 -3.93 -3.37 -0.81
C ILE A 185 -3.03 -4.11 -1.80
N ASP A 186 -2.33 -3.38 -2.68
CA ASP A 186 -1.39 -3.95 -3.65
C ASP A 186 -0.27 -4.78 -3.03
N ARG A 187 0.24 -4.29 -1.90
CA ARG A 187 1.43 -4.81 -1.24
C ARG A 187 1.14 -5.89 -0.22
N SER A 188 -0.13 -6.17 0.06
CA SER A 188 -0.54 -7.12 1.09
C SER A 188 -0.81 -8.50 0.52
N ALA A 189 -0.48 -9.52 1.28
CA ALA A 189 -0.83 -10.90 0.95
C ALA A 189 -2.32 -11.15 1.23
N VAL A 190 -2.82 -10.51 2.28
CA VAL A 190 -4.19 -10.60 2.75
C VAL A 190 -4.64 -9.26 3.31
N MET A 191 -5.92 -8.94 3.12
CA MET A 191 -6.58 -7.83 3.75
C MET A 191 -7.72 -8.34 4.64
N VAL A 192 -7.73 -7.88 5.88
CA VAL A 192 -8.81 -8.09 6.85
C VAL A 192 -9.56 -6.78 6.96
N ILE A 193 -10.87 -6.80 6.69
CA ILE A 193 -11.69 -5.60 6.71
C ILE A 193 -12.90 -5.77 7.62
N GLU A 194 -13.06 -4.85 8.58
CA GLU A 194 -14.23 -4.81 9.44
C GLU A 194 -15.29 -3.83 8.93
N LEU A 195 -16.42 -4.36 8.45
CA LEU A 195 -17.52 -3.59 7.89
C LEU A 195 -18.31 -2.88 9.00
N SER A 196 -17.79 -1.73 9.41
CA SER A 196 -18.30 -0.94 10.54
C SER A 196 -18.64 0.50 10.15
N SER A 197 -18.09 1.00 9.04
CA SER A 197 -18.24 2.39 8.60
C SER A 197 -18.27 2.55 7.08
N SER A 198 -18.83 3.66 6.59
CA SER A 198 -18.84 3.99 5.15
C SER A 198 -17.44 4.02 4.53
N TRP A 199 -16.40 4.33 5.31
CA TRP A 199 -15.01 4.28 4.89
C TRP A 199 -14.55 2.85 4.62
N THR A 200 -14.75 1.93 5.58
CA THR A 200 -14.43 0.51 5.39
C THR A 200 -15.19 -0.08 4.19
N PHE A 201 -16.46 0.32 3.98
CA PHE A 201 -17.20 -0.08 2.77
C PHE A 201 -16.57 0.43 1.45
N ALA A 202 -16.05 1.66 1.44
CA ALA A 202 -15.36 2.20 0.26
C ALA A 202 -14.06 1.44 -0.02
N GLU A 203 -13.31 1.09 1.04
CA GLU A 203 -12.08 0.31 0.94
C GLU A 203 -12.33 -1.13 0.46
N LEU A 204 -13.42 -1.77 0.91
CA LEU A 204 -13.87 -3.07 0.37
C LEU A 204 -14.08 -2.99 -1.13
N ARG A 205 -14.78 -1.96 -1.63
CA ARG A 205 -15.02 -1.78 -3.07
C ARG A 205 -13.72 -1.60 -3.85
N MET A 206 -12.75 -0.88 -3.29
CA MET A 206 -11.41 -0.76 -3.90
C MET A 206 -10.72 -2.12 -3.98
N ALA A 207 -10.80 -2.92 -2.93
CA ALA A 207 -10.20 -4.25 -2.87
C ALA A 207 -10.87 -5.25 -3.83
N LEU A 208 -12.20 -5.26 -3.92
CA LEU A 208 -12.97 -6.10 -4.86
C LEU A 208 -12.66 -5.75 -6.32
N ALA A 209 -12.63 -4.44 -6.64
CA ALA A 209 -12.27 -3.97 -7.98
C ALA A 209 -10.87 -4.45 -8.40
N ARG A 210 -9.98 -4.66 -7.44
CA ARG A 210 -8.63 -5.19 -7.67
C ARG A 210 -8.62 -6.71 -7.86
N LYS A 211 -9.31 -7.47 -7.00
CA LYS A 211 -9.39 -8.94 -7.09
C LYS A 211 -9.91 -9.41 -8.46
N SER A 212 -10.76 -8.60 -9.09
CA SER A 212 -11.26 -8.86 -10.45
C SER A 212 -10.25 -8.66 -11.60
N LYS A 213 -9.13 -7.95 -11.37
CA LYS A 213 -8.21 -7.48 -12.42
C LYS A 213 -6.82 -8.13 -12.40
N ASP A 214 -6.35 -8.64 -11.27
CA ASP A 214 -4.97 -9.09 -11.07
C ASP A 214 -4.85 -10.61 -10.89
N SER A 215 -3.76 -11.20 -11.41
CA SER A 215 -3.43 -12.63 -11.32
C SER A 215 -2.70 -13.03 -10.02
N LYS A 216 -2.47 -12.08 -9.10
CA LYS A 216 -1.82 -12.36 -7.82
C LYS A 216 -2.84 -12.83 -6.78
N PRO A 217 -2.50 -13.83 -5.95
CA PRO A 217 -3.36 -14.24 -4.84
C PRO A 217 -3.38 -13.11 -3.82
N PHE A 218 -4.47 -12.35 -3.81
CA PHE A 218 -4.81 -11.36 -2.79
C PHE A 218 -6.07 -11.86 -2.09
N GLU A 219 -5.92 -12.26 -0.83
CA GLU A 219 -7.02 -12.80 -0.06
C GLU A 219 -7.74 -11.71 0.73
N LEU A 220 -9.07 -11.88 0.85
CA LEU A 220 -9.94 -10.94 1.55
C LEU A 220 -10.72 -11.69 2.63
N ILE A 221 -10.60 -11.19 3.87
CA ILE A 221 -11.38 -11.67 5.01
C ILE A 221 -12.26 -10.52 5.48
N LEU A 222 -13.57 -10.75 5.48
CA LEU A 222 -14.56 -9.81 6.02
C LEU A 222 -14.77 -10.10 7.50
N VAL A 223 -14.83 -9.04 8.30
CA VAL A 223 -15.28 -9.08 9.70
C VAL A 223 -16.57 -8.26 9.76
N VAL A 224 -17.63 -8.86 10.29
CA VAL A 224 -18.95 -8.21 10.39
C VAL A 224 -19.51 -8.33 11.80
N LYS A 225 -20.33 -7.34 12.19
CA LYS A 225 -21.19 -7.46 13.37
C LYS A 225 -22.53 -8.10 13.03
N ASP A 226 -22.99 -7.87 11.80
CA ASP A 226 -24.24 -8.42 11.29
C ASP A 226 -24.01 -8.86 9.84
N TYR A 227 -24.38 -10.10 9.52
CA TYR A 227 -24.27 -10.65 8.17
C TYR A 227 -25.08 -9.85 7.14
N GLN A 228 -26.10 -9.08 7.55
CA GLN A 228 -26.84 -8.18 6.66
C GLN A 228 -25.98 -7.03 6.10
N GLN A 229 -24.82 -6.77 6.72
CA GLN A 229 -23.88 -5.74 6.26
C GLN A 229 -23.11 -6.17 5.00
N ILE A 230 -23.16 -7.45 4.61
CA ILE A 230 -22.35 -8.00 3.53
C ILE A 230 -22.95 -7.60 2.17
N PRO A 231 -22.19 -6.87 1.33
CA PRO A 231 -22.61 -6.59 -0.04
C PRO A 231 -22.73 -7.88 -0.88
N ALA A 232 -23.65 -7.91 -1.83
CA ALA A 232 -23.90 -9.10 -2.67
C ALA A 232 -22.67 -9.55 -3.48
N ASP A 233 -21.85 -8.60 -3.93
CA ASP A 233 -20.58 -8.82 -4.63
C ASP A 233 -19.46 -9.35 -3.72
N ALA A 234 -19.71 -9.48 -2.42
CA ALA A 234 -18.78 -9.96 -1.41
C ALA A 234 -19.25 -11.27 -0.73
N ALA A 235 -20.35 -11.87 -1.19
CA ALA A 235 -20.97 -13.04 -0.55
C ALA A 235 -20.10 -14.31 -0.58
N GLU A 236 -19.21 -14.45 -1.57
CA GLU A 236 -18.28 -15.59 -1.69
C GLU A 236 -17.01 -15.43 -0.85
N LEU A 237 -16.81 -14.26 -0.21
CA LEU A 237 -15.64 -14.02 0.62
C LEU A 237 -15.73 -14.77 1.94
N GLN A 238 -14.57 -15.03 2.53
CA GLN A 238 -14.53 -15.54 3.89
C GLN A 238 -15.04 -14.46 4.85
N VAL A 239 -16.04 -14.80 5.66
CA VAL A 239 -16.66 -13.91 6.64
C VAL A 239 -16.45 -14.45 8.05
N LEU A 240 -16.04 -13.56 8.95
CA LEU A 240 -15.94 -13.80 10.38
C LEU A 240 -16.89 -12.86 11.12
N HIS A 241 -17.55 -13.38 12.13
CA HIS A 241 -18.47 -12.62 12.95
C HIS A 241 -17.78 -12.15 14.23
N ARG A 242 -17.86 -10.85 14.53
CA ARG A 242 -17.32 -10.26 15.75
C ARG A 242 -18.44 -9.82 16.67
N GLN A 243 -18.57 -10.46 17.82
CA GLN A 243 -19.55 -10.10 18.84
C GLN A 243 -19.18 -8.76 19.54
N GLU A 244 -20.18 -8.05 20.07
CA GLU A 244 -19.97 -6.74 20.71
C GLU A 244 -19.35 -6.81 22.11
N SER A 245 -19.39 -7.98 22.77
CA SER A 245 -18.88 -8.12 24.13
C SER A 245 -17.36 -8.15 24.16
N TRP A 246 -16.77 -7.12 24.77
CA TRP A 246 -15.32 -7.01 25.02
C TRP A 246 -14.84 -7.83 26.21
N LEU A 247 -15.76 -8.45 26.96
CA LEU A 247 -15.54 -9.12 28.24
C LEU A 247 -15.82 -10.61 28.09
N GLY A 248 -14.88 -11.38 27.50
CA GLY A 248 -14.90 -12.85 27.55
C GLY A 248 -14.69 -13.55 26.22
N ASP A 249 -15.43 -13.18 25.18
CA ASP A 249 -15.47 -13.92 23.89
C ASP A 249 -14.48 -13.41 22.84
N SER A 250 -13.62 -12.46 23.20
CA SER A 250 -12.59 -11.92 22.29
C SER A 250 -11.63 -12.99 21.79
N ASP A 251 -11.41 -14.05 22.56
CA ASP A 251 -10.44 -15.09 22.23
C ASP A 251 -10.92 -16.02 21.12
N GLU A 252 -12.22 -16.34 21.08
CA GLU A 252 -12.77 -17.17 20.00
C GLU A 252 -12.65 -16.48 18.64
N PHE A 253 -13.00 -15.18 18.57
CA PHE A 253 -12.84 -14.40 17.34
C PHE A 253 -11.36 -14.33 16.90
N VAL A 254 -10.45 -14.06 17.84
CA VAL A 254 -9.01 -13.98 17.56
C VAL A 254 -8.52 -15.32 17.03
N ASP A 255 -8.91 -16.44 17.65
CA ASP A 255 -8.51 -17.77 17.24
C ASP A 255 -9.03 -18.11 15.83
N GLN A 256 -10.31 -17.85 15.55
CA GLN A 256 -10.88 -18.07 14.22
C GLN A 256 -10.18 -17.25 13.13
N LEU A 257 -9.90 -15.97 13.43
CA LEU A 257 -9.17 -15.09 12.51
C LEU A 257 -7.75 -15.59 12.27
N VAL A 258 -7.02 -15.97 13.32
CA VAL A 258 -5.65 -16.48 13.23
C VAL A 258 -5.61 -17.80 12.47
N GLN A 259 -6.55 -18.72 12.70
CA GLN A 259 -6.65 -19.98 11.95
C GLN A 259 -6.90 -19.74 10.46
N SER A 260 -7.67 -18.71 10.13
CA SER A 260 -7.93 -18.30 8.74
C SER A 260 -6.68 -17.74 8.09
N LEU A 261 -5.98 -16.85 8.79
CA LEU A 261 -4.74 -16.24 8.32
C LEU A 261 -3.59 -17.24 8.21
N ARG A 262 -3.53 -18.27 9.06
CA ARG A 262 -2.51 -19.33 8.98
C ARG A 262 -2.53 -20.08 7.65
N ARG A 263 -3.70 -20.23 7.02
CA ARG A 263 -3.84 -20.87 5.70
C ARG A 263 -3.28 -20.01 4.56
N ILE A 264 -3.10 -18.71 4.80
CA ILE A 264 -2.62 -17.72 3.82
C ILE A 264 -1.16 -17.35 4.08
N ALA A 265 -0.70 -17.48 5.33
CA ALA A 265 0.68 -17.20 5.71
C ALA A 265 1.65 -18.03 4.85
N PRO A 266 2.71 -17.42 4.28
CA PRO A 266 3.61 -18.12 3.37
C PRO A 266 4.21 -19.36 4.04
N GLU A 267 3.94 -20.51 3.43
CA GLU A 267 4.30 -21.85 3.93
C GLU A 267 5.82 -22.02 4.02
N GLY A 268 6.31 -22.31 5.23
CA GLY A 268 7.59 -22.99 5.49
C GLY A 268 8.89 -22.17 5.43
N GLU A 269 9.91 -22.66 6.14
CA GLU A 269 11.30 -22.18 6.12
C GLU A 269 11.88 -22.17 4.69
N HIS A 270 11.54 -23.18 3.88
CA HIS A 270 12.07 -23.38 2.53
C HIS A 270 11.64 -22.29 1.52
N SER A 271 10.39 -21.81 1.60
CA SER A 271 9.91 -20.74 0.71
C SER A 271 10.57 -19.39 1.00
N ARG A 272 11.04 -19.17 2.24
CA ARG A 272 11.66 -17.91 2.69
C ARG A 272 13.13 -17.84 2.30
N GLY A 273 13.86 -18.95 2.44
CA GLY A 273 15.24 -19.06 1.96
C GLY A 273 15.37 -18.95 0.45
N SER A 274 14.47 -19.59 -0.30
CA SER A 274 14.45 -19.50 -1.76
C SER A 274 14.18 -18.08 -2.28
N GLU A 275 13.41 -17.28 -1.53
CA GLU A 275 13.06 -15.91 -1.93
C GLU A 275 14.27 -14.97 -1.88
N ALA A 276 15.11 -15.06 -0.83
CA ALA A 276 16.32 -14.25 -0.72
C ALA A 276 17.30 -14.54 -1.88
N ARG A 277 17.43 -15.82 -2.27
CA ARG A 277 18.27 -16.24 -3.38
C ARG A 277 17.70 -15.79 -4.73
N ARG A 278 16.39 -15.94 -4.95
CA ARG A 278 15.71 -15.45 -6.15
C ARG A 278 15.91 -13.94 -6.34
N LEU A 279 15.76 -13.16 -5.28
CA LEU A 279 15.97 -11.70 -5.31
C LEU A 279 17.43 -11.34 -5.61
N LEU A 280 18.38 -12.11 -5.07
CA LEU A 280 19.80 -11.93 -5.36
C LEU A 280 20.11 -12.19 -6.85
N GLU A 281 19.54 -13.25 -7.43
CA GLU A 281 19.68 -13.59 -8.86
C GLU A 281 19.02 -12.54 -9.77
N ALA A 282 17.89 -11.98 -9.34
CA ALA A 282 17.23 -10.86 -9.99
C ALA A 282 17.97 -9.52 -9.86
N LYS A 283 19.14 -9.48 -9.18
CA LYS A 283 19.95 -8.28 -8.90
C LYS A 283 19.26 -7.26 -7.98
N GLU A 284 18.22 -7.68 -7.26
CA GLU A 284 17.51 -6.89 -6.27
C GLU A 284 18.25 -6.96 -4.92
N TYR A 285 19.48 -6.43 -4.87
CA TYR A 285 20.42 -6.65 -3.76
C TYR A 285 19.89 -6.17 -2.40
N ARG A 286 19.20 -5.03 -2.37
CA ARG A 286 18.58 -4.49 -1.15
C ARG A 286 17.51 -5.44 -0.62
N ALA A 287 16.63 -5.89 -1.51
CA ALA A 287 15.55 -6.81 -1.20
C ALA A 287 16.07 -8.17 -0.72
N ALA A 288 17.12 -8.68 -1.37
CA ALA A 288 17.76 -9.94 -1.01
C ALA A 288 18.30 -9.92 0.43
N VAL A 289 18.95 -8.83 0.86
CA VAL A 289 19.42 -8.67 2.25
C VAL A 289 18.26 -8.65 3.23
N ILE A 290 17.19 -7.90 2.92
CA ILE A 290 16.00 -7.82 3.77
C ILE A 290 15.34 -9.20 3.92
N ALA A 291 15.16 -9.92 2.81
CA ALA A 291 14.56 -11.25 2.78
C ALA A 291 15.40 -12.27 3.57
N ALA A 292 16.73 -12.29 3.37
CA ALA A 292 17.62 -13.19 4.09
C ALA A 292 17.57 -12.97 5.61
N MET A 293 17.68 -11.72 6.07
CA MET A 293 17.62 -11.42 7.50
C MET A 293 16.24 -11.72 8.10
N THR A 294 15.18 -11.53 7.33
CA THR A 294 13.82 -11.90 7.73
C THR A 294 13.67 -13.41 7.90
N HIS A 295 14.27 -14.19 6.99
CA HIS A 295 14.29 -15.64 7.10
C HIS A 295 15.07 -16.12 8.34
N LEU A 296 16.23 -15.53 8.61
CA LEU A 296 17.01 -15.80 9.82
C LEU A 296 16.20 -15.51 11.08
N GLU A 297 15.56 -14.34 11.16
CA GLU A 297 14.73 -13.96 12.31
C GLU A 297 13.59 -14.96 12.55
N ALA A 298 12.90 -15.37 11.47
CA ALA A 298 11.81 -16.32 11.56
C ALA A 298 12.27 -17.69 12.06
N MET A 299 13.38 -18.22 11.52
CA MET A 299 13.97 -19.48 11.94
C MET A 299 14.35 -19.44 13.43
N LEU A 300 15.02 -18.37 13.88
CA LEU A 300 15.41 -18.23 15.28
C LEU A 300 14.18 -18.24 16.20
N ARG A 301 13.13 -17.49 15.83
CA ARG A 301 11.88 -17.46 16.61
C ARG A 301 11.21 -18.83 16.68
N GLU A 302 11.11 -19.55 15.56
CA GLU A 302 10.49 -20.87 15.50
C GLU A 302 11.23 -21.89 16.37
N ARG A 303 12.57 -21.92 16.27
CA ARG A 303 13.39 -22.84 17.07
C ARG A 303 13.34 -22.51 18.57
N MET A 304 13.20 -21.24 18.91
CA MET A 304 13.04 -20.82 20.31
C MET A 304 11.63 -21.09 20.86
N GLN A 305 10.57 -20.95 20.04
CA GLN A 305 9.17 -21.23 20.41
C GLN A 305 8.89 -22.73 20.66
N LYS A 306 9.72 -23.65 20.14
CA LYS A 306 9.69 -25.07 20.55
C LYS A 306 9.98 -25.28 22.04
N SER A 307 10.57 -24.27 22.70
CA SER A 307 10.63 -24.17 24.16
C SER A 307 9.41 -23.37 24.60
N ALA A 308 8.55 -23.91 25.46
CA ALA A 308 7.26 -23.35 25.88
C ALA A 308 7.23 -21.83 26.18
N TRP A 309 6.62 -21.01 25.31
CA TRP A 309 6.30 -19.61 25.58
C TRP A 309 4.86 -19.31 25.14
N SER A 310 3.89 -19.75 25.94
CA SER A 310 2.45 -19.53 25.72
C SER A 310 1.90 -18.22 26.29
N ASP A 311 2.74 -17.36 26.87
CA ASP A 311 2.27 -16.11 27.45
C ASP A 311 2.65 -14.92 26.59
N VAL A 312 1.60 -14.18 26.19
CA VAL A 312 1.50 -12.89 25.50
C VAL A 312 2.63 -11.91 25.87
N ARG A 313 3.85 -12.16 25.40
CA ARG A 313 4.98 -11.24 25.53
C ARG A 313 5.32 -10.68 24.18
N ARG A 314 5.49 -9.36 24.17
CA ARG A 314 5.90 -8.57 22.99
C ARG A 314 7.09 -9.26 22.28
N PRO A 315 7.13 -9.25 20.94
CA PRO A 315 8.20 -9.88 20.19
C PRO A 315 9.58 -9.32 20.61
N MET A 316 10.53 -10.20 20.93
CA MET A 316 11.91 -9.79 21.23
C MET A 316 12.58 -9.13 20.03
N SER A 317 13.47 -8.16 20.26
CA SER A 317 14.27 -7.55 19.19
C SER A 317 15.27 -8.55 18.59
N LEU A 318 15.67 -8.34 17.33
CA LEU A 318 16.63 -9.24 16.66
C LEU A 318 17.94 -9.39 17.43
N ARG A 319 18.41 -8.33 18.10
CA ARG A 319 19.61 -8.37 18.92
C ARG A 319 19.46 -9.35 20.09
N HIS A 320 18.37 -9.23 20.85
CA HIS A 320 18.09 -10.16 21.96
C HIS A 320 17.86 -11.59 21.46
N LEU A 321 17.22 -11.78 20.30
CA LEU A 321 17.07 -13.10 19.69
C LEU A 321 18.42 -13.74 19.38
N VAL A 322 19.35 -12.99 18.80
CA VAL A 322 20.70 -13.49 18.47
C VAL A 322 21.50 -13.78 19.74
N ASP A 323 21.40 -12.92 20.76
CA ASP A 323 22.04 -13.13 22.06
C ASP A 323 21.57 -14.45 22.69
N GLN A 324 20.25 -14.63 22.81
CA GLN A 324 19.66 -15.81 23.42
C GLN A 324 19.87 -17.07 22.58
N ALA A 325 19.83 -16.97 21.24
CA ALA A 325 20.11 -18.10 20.36
C ALA A 325 21.57 -18.58 20.49
N ALA A 326 22.52 -17.67 20.71
CA ALA A 326 23.92 -18.05 20.97
C ALA A 326 24.07 -18.72 22.35
N GLU A 327 23.39 -18.21 23.38
CA GLU A 327 23.39 -18.79 24.73
C GLU A 327 22.77 -20.20 24.77
N GLN A 328 21.70 -20.41 24.01
CA GLN A 328 21.04 -21.72 23.86
C GLN A 328 21.77 -22.67 22.89
N GLY A 329 22.88 -22.23 22.29
CA GLY A 329 23.66 -23.02 21.33
C GLY A 329 22.95 -23.28 19.99
N LEU A 330 21.89 -22.53 19.68
CA LEU A 330 21.15 -22.60 18.40
C LEU A 330 21.98 -22.03 17.24
N ILE A 331 22.87 -21.08 17.53
CA ILE A 331 23.87 -20.56 16.59
C ILE A 331 25.28 -20.61 17.22
N PRO A 332 26.35 -20.74 16.42
CA PRO A 332 27.71 -20.63 16.93
C PRO A 332 27.97 -19.24 17.54
N ILE A 333 28.57 -19.20 18.73
CA ILE A 333 28.94 -17.93 19.39
C ILE A 333 29.85 -17.08 18.49
N SER A 334 30.72 -17.72 17.68
CA SER A 334 31.59 -17.06 16.71
C SER A 334 30.84 -16.32 15.60
N SER A 335 29.59 -16.70 15.29
CA SER A 335 28.76 -16.06 14.26
C SER A 335 28.03 -14.83 14.75
N LYS A 336 27.96 -14.59 16.06
CA LYS A 336 27.24 -13.46 16.67
C LYS A 336 27.71 -12.07 16.17
N PRO A 337 29.02 -11.75 16.10
CA PRO A 337 29.47 -10.47 15.58
C PRO A 337 29.08 -10.25 14.12
N GLU A 338 29.12 -11.32 13.32
CA GLU A 338 28.79 -11.29 11.91
C GLU A 338 27.30 -11.01 11.69
N ILE A 339 26.42 -11.73 12.39
CA ILE A 339 24.96 -11.52 12.34
C ILE A 339 24.59 -10.11 12.81
N THR A 340 25.26 -9.61 13.85
CA THR A 340 25.05 -8.25 14.36
C THR A 340 25.40 -7.20 13.30
N ASN A 341 26.51 -7.38 12.59
CA ASN A 341 26.88 -6.52 11.47
C ASN A 341 25.87 -6.58 10.32
N TRP A 342 25.36 -7.76 9.97
CA TRP A 342 24.31 -7.90 8.96
C TRP A 342 23.00 -7.22 9.39
N ALA A 343 22.64 -7.29 10.66
CA ALA A 343 21.48 -6.59 11.22
C ALA A 343 21.62 -5.07 11.08
N HIS A 344 22.82 -4.51 11.32
CA HIS A 344 23.10 -3.09 11.06
C HIS A 344 22.93 -2.73 9.59
N ILE A 345 23.54 -3.50 8.68
CA ILE A 345 23.40 -3.27 7.23
C ILE A 345 21.92 -3.32 6.81
N ARG A 346 21.16 -4.29 7.32
CA ARG A 346 19.71 -4.39 7.05
C ARG A 346 18.97 -3.15 7.53
N ASN A 347 19.23 -2.68 8.75
CA ASN A 347 18.57 -1.49 9.29
C ASN A 347 18.87 -0.26 8.43
N ASP A 348 20.13 -0.08 8.04
CA ASP A 348 20.52 1.01 7.14
C ASP A 348 19.77 0.92 5.82
N VAL A 349 19.66 -0.26 5.20
CA VAL A 349 18.97 -0.46 3.91
C VAL A 349 17.45 -0.21 3.98
N VAL A 350 16.83 -0.47 5.14
CA VAL A 350 15.40 -0.26 5.38
C VAL A 350 15.10 1.21 5.66
N HIS A 351 15.92 1.88 6.47
CA HIS A 351 15.68 3.26 6.89
C HIS A 351 16.30 4.31 5.96
N THR A 352 17.28 3.91 5.14
CA THR A 352 17.96 4.78 4.19
C THR A 352 17.84 4.20 2.79
N GLN A 353 17.92 5.05 1.76
CA GLN A 353 18.03 4.58 0.37
C GLN A 353 19.45 4.12 0.02
N ALA A 354 20.23 3.65 1.00
CA ALA A 354 21.60 3.20 0.77
C ALA A 354 21.65 1.99 -0.19
N GLU A 355 22.56 2.08 -1.15
CA GLU A 355 22.82 1.00 -2.09
C GLU A 355 23.61 -0.13 -1.43
N VAL A 356 23.24 -1.38 -1.76
CA VAL A 356 23.97 -2.58 -1.36
C VAL A 356 24.73 -3.12 -2.54
N THR A 357 26.05 -3.30 -2.39
CA THR A 357 26.87 -3.86 -3.45
C THR A 357 26.59 -5.36 -3.64
N PRO A 358 26.75 -5.90 -4.87
CA PRO A 358 26.51 -7.33 -5.14
C PRO A 358 27.32 -8.26 -4.23
N LYS A 359 28.57 -7.89 -3.95
CA LYS A 359 29.48 -8.66 -3.08
C LYS A 359 28.95 -8.73 -1.64
N LYS A 360 28.44 -7.61 -1.11
CA LYS A 360 27.88 -7.55 0.24
C LYS A 360 26.58 -8.35 0.32
N ALA A 361 25.66 -8.17 -0.63
CA ALA A 361 24.41 -8.92 -0.65
C ALA A 361 24.66 -10.44 -0.71
N LYS A 362 25.54 -10.89 -1.62
CA LYS A 362 25.90 -12.30 -1.74
C LYS A 362 26.50 -12.87 -0.45
N ALA A 363 27.39 -12.13 0.21
CA ALA A 363 27.99 -12.55 1.48
C ALA A 363 26.92 -12.74 2.58
N ILE A 364 25.97 -11.81 2.69
CA ILE A 364 24.89 -11.90 3.68
C ILE A 364 23.96 -13.08 3.37
N VAL A 365 23.44 -13.19 2.14
CA VAL A 365 22.51 -14.26 1.76
C VAL A 365 23.14 -15.64 1.98
N THR A 366 24.36 -15.85 1.46
CA THR A 366 25.06 -17.14 1.61
C THR A 366 25.42 -17.42 3.08
N GLY A 367 25.78 -16.39 3.84
CA GLY A 367 26.11 -16.51 5.25
C GLY A 367 24.90 -16.91 6.11
N VAL A 368 23.74 -16.32 5.84
CA VAL A 368 22.47 -16.70 6.47
C VAL A 368 22.09 -18.14 6.12
N GLU A 369 22.15 -18.51 4.83
CA GLU A 369 21.86 -19.88 4.39
C GLU A 369 22.77 -20.90 5.08
N ARG A 370 24.06 -20.60 5.22
CA ARG A 370 25.02 -21.45 5.94
C ARG A 370 24.62 -21.64 7.41
N ILE A 371 24.25 -20.58 8.12
CA ILE A 371 23.84 -20.67 9.53
C ILE A 371 22.56 -21.52 9.68
N ILE A 372 21.65 -21.44 8.72
CA ILE A 372 20.41 -22.21 8.72
C ILE A 372 20.71 -23.69 8.42
N GLN A 373 21.55 -23.97 7.42
CA GLN A 373 21.93 -25.33 6.97
C GLN A 373 22.85 -26.09 7.93
N GLU A 374 23.76 -25.42 8.65
CA GLU A 374 24.66 -26.07 9.63
C GLU A 374 23.92 -26.73 10.81
N ARG A 375 22.59 -26.64 10.85
CA ARG A 375 21.72 -27.05 11.95
C ARG A 375 20.38 -27.65 11.48
N GLU A 376 20.23 -28.00 10.21
CA GLU A 376 19.31 -29.07 9.78
C GLU A 376 19.92 -30.42 10.13
#